data_AF-A0A6N4XXH8-F1
#
_entry.id   AF-A0A6N4XXH8-F1
#
_cell.length_a   1.000
_cell.length_b   1.000
_cell.length_c   1.000
_cell.angle_alpha   90.00
_cell.angle_beta   90.00
_cell.angle_gamma   90.00
#
_symmetry.space_group_name_H-M   'P 1'
#
loop_
_entity.id
_entity.type
_entity.pdbx_description
1 polymer ?
#
loop_
_entity_poly.entity_id
_entity_poly.type
_entity_poly.pdbx_seq_one_letter_code
_entity_poly.pdbx_strand_id
1 'polypeptide(L)'
;MKYIIIFVFINNTLFSQIQSLIHSNPSIDKYFGKKIIDDYQNLENIKDSSVIHWMKEQNDYSNAILQSIPNRQYLIDKLGEMDSKKEFSITHLQVTNNSTYFYIKRNSTENSQKLYIRDGYSGKEELLFTSVEYKKNKEYVINYIKPNNDGSKIVVALTEGGKEIGEMIIIDTKKKTILPYTISNCWPSDGGGVSWLPKGDGFIYLHYPIIDNNSELFLKNMVAVLYKIGDEPEKLHPILSKKEYPELSLKGEDFPMVSINKNNPNYLIGKVGGATNFGDSYYTHLSELNNKHISWKILYKKEDKIVDYTLINDDIYYITAKSSKNNFVARTSLKHPNFSHSEIIINEMKDEVIETIYSTKEGIFITTTKNGVEAKLYLEPV
;
A
#
# COMPACT_ATOMS: atom_id res chain seq x y z
N MET A 1 69.25 48.62 -9.89
CA MET A 1 68.20 47.61 -10.19
C MET A 1 67.02 47.85 -9.24
N LYS A 2 65.88 48.33 -9.77
CA LYS A 2 64.63 48.48 -9.02
C LYS A 2 63.72 47.32 -9.44
N TYR A 3 63.36 46.45 -8.50
CA TYR A 3 62.37 45.40 -8.72
C TYR A 3 60.97 45.98 -8.51
N ILE A 4 60.11 45.83 -9.51
CA ILE A 4 58.68 46.18 -9.44
C ILE A 4 57.92 44.91 -9.06
N ILE A 5 57.25 44.93 -7.92
CA ILE A 5 56.35 43.88 -7.47
C ILE A 5 54.95 44.26 -7.97
N ILE A 6 54.38 43.42 -8.85
CA ILE A 6 53.00 43.56 -9.33
C ILE A 6 52.11 42.76 -8.40
N PHE A 7 51.24 43.44 -7.65
CA PHE A 7 50.15 42.81 -6.91
C PHE A 7 48.95 42.62 -7.84
N VAL A 8 48.61 41.37 -8.14
CA VAL A 8 47.37 41.01 -8.82
C VAL A 8 46.28 40.90 -7.76
N PHE A 9 45.36 41.87 -7.74
CA PHE A 9 44.13 41.78 -6.94
C PHE A 9 43.14 40.84 -7.64
N ILE A 10 42.97 39.64 -7.11
CA ILE A 10 41.85 38.76 -7.48
C ILE A 10 40.64 39.23 -6.69
N ASN A 11 39.75 40.00 -7.33
CA ASN A 11 38.44 40.32 -6.77
C ASN A 11 37.59 39.06 -6.78
N ASN A 12 37.46 38.39 -5.63
CA ASN A 12 36.38 37.43 -5.42
C ASN A 12 35.08 38.21 -5.19
N THR A 13 34.27 38.36 -6.22
CA THR A 13 32.88 38.78 -6.07
C THR A 13 32.12 37.66 -5.38
N LEU A 14 31.92 37.77 -4.07
CA LEU A 14 30.91 37.00 -3.36
C LEU A 14 29.54 37.43 -3.90
N PHE A 15 28.93 36.63 -4.77
CA PHE A 15 27.51 36.76 -5.05
C PHE A 15 26.76 36.39 -3.76
N SER A 16 26.36 37.40 -2.99
CA SER A 16 25.23 37.24 -2.08
C SER A 16 24.02 36.92 -2.94
N GLN A 17 23.67 35.66 -3.10
CA GLN A 17 22.42 35.26 -3.76
C GLN A 17 21.27 35.79 -2.90
N ILE A 18 20.70 36.91 -3.32
CA ILE A 18 19.42 37.40 -2.79
C ILE A 18 18.43 36.27 -3.07
N GLN A 19 17.88 35.69 -2.00
CA GLN A 19 16.84 34.68 -2.12
C GLN A 19 15.70 35.27 -2.95
N SER A 20 15.29 34.58 -4.01
CA SER A 20 14.11 35.01 -4.78
C SER A 20 12.89 34.83 -3.86
N LEU A 21 12.36 35.95 -3.41
CA LEU A 21 11.16 35.99 -2.59
C LEU A 21 9.98 35.96 -3.56
N ILE A 22 9.12 34.95 -3.42
CA ILE A 22 7.81 34.97 -4.07
C ILE A 22 7.06 36.19 -3.53
N HIS A 23 6.44 36.95 -4.43
CA HIS A 23 5.54 38.00 -4.01
C HIS A 23 4.37 37.38 -3.24
N SER A 24 4.18 37.80 -1.99
CA SER A 24 3.01 37.42 -1.19
C SER A 24 1.74 37.98 -1.84
N ASN A 25 0.72 37.16 -1.97
CA ASN A 25 -0.60 37.58 -2.42
C ASN A 25 -1.64 37.07 -1.42
N PRO A 26 -1.83 37.79 -0.28
CA PRO A 26 -2.62 37.28 0.82
C PRO A 26 -4.08 37.05 0.44
N SER A 27 -4.59 35.88 0.79
CA SER A 27 -6.01 35.60 0.81
C SER A 27 -6.54 35.63 2.24
N ILE A 28 -7.83 35.90 2.38
CA ILE A 28 -8.49 35.95 3.70
C ILE A 28 -9.75 35.10 3.64
N ASP A 29 -9.72 33.99 4.36
CA ASP A 29 -10.87 33.12 4.56
C ASP A 29 -11.45 33.28 5.95
N LYS A 30 -12.73 32.93 6.11
CA LYS A 30 -13.41 32.95 7.41
C LYS A 30 -13.92 31.57 7.77
N TYR A 31 -13.21 30.91 8.68
CA TYR A 31 -13.60 29.61 9.22
C TYR A 31 -14.13 29.76 10.64
N PHE A 32 -15.36 29.28 10.88
CA PHE A 32 -16.00 29.27 12.20
C PHE A 32 -15.94 30.63 12.94
N GLY A 33 -16.15 31.72 12.20
CA GLY A 33 -16.11 33.07 12.76
C GLY A 33 -14.72 33.72 12.83
N LYS A 34 -13.64 32.96 12.68
CA LYS A 34 -12.25 33.45 12.71
C LYS A 34 -11.77 33.77 11.30
N LYS A 35 -11.11 34.92 11.13
CA LYS A 35 -10.38 35.23 9.90
C LYS A 35 -9.05 34.50 9.90
N ILE A 36 -8.74 33.81 8.81
CA ILE A 36 -7.45 33.18 8.54
C ILE A 36 -6.87 33.91 7.35
N ILE A 37 -5.63 34.37 7.48
CA ILE A 37 -4.90 35.03 6.40
C ILE A 37 -3.86 34.03 5.90
N ASP A 38 -3.89 33.73 4.61
CA ASP A 38 -2.85 32.95 3.95
C ASP A 38 -2.09 33.84 2.98
N ASP A 39 -0.91 34.28 3.41
CA ASP A 39 -0.04 35.19 2.66
C ASP A 39 0.49 34.57 1.35
N TYR A 40 0.38 33.26 1.18
CA TYR A 40 1.02 32.49 0.12
C TYR A 40 0.08 31.52 -0.61
N GLN A 41 -1.24 31.72 -0.53
CA GLN A 41 -2.22 30.89 -1.26
C GLN A 41 -1.94 30.87 -2.78
N ASN A 42 -1.30 31.90 -3.33
CA ASN A 42 -0.87 31.91 -4.73
C ASN A 42 0.08 30.76 -5.10
N LEU A 43 0.84 30.21 -4.16
CA LEU A 43 1.73 29.06 -4.39
C LEU A 43 0.97 27.75 -4.65
N GLU A 44 -0.30 27.65 -4.27
CA GLU A 44 -1.13 26.45 -4.52
C GLU A 44 -1.40 26.25 -6.01
N ASN A 45 -1.37 27.32 -6.81
CA ASN A 45 -1.55 27.24 -8.26
C ASN A 45 -0.25 26.84 -8.97
N ILE A 46 0.07 25.54 -8.93
CA ILE A 46 1.26 24.97 -9.56
C ILE A 46 1.29 25.04 -11.10
N LYS A 47 0.24 25.58 -11.73
CA LYS A 47 0.20 25.87 -13.18
C LYS A 47 0.62 27.29 -13.50
N ASP A 48 0.72 28.17 -12.50
CA ASP A 48 1.17 29.55 -12.69
C ASP A 48 2.66 29.58 -13.04
N SER A 49 2.99 30.27 -14.13
CA SER A 49 4.37 30.40 -14.60
C SER A 49 5.31 31.06 -13.59
N SER A 50 4.81 31.99 -12.77
CA SER A 50 5.58 32.66 -11.72
C SER A 50 5.91 31.72 -10.57
N VAL A 51 4.96 30.87 -10.17
CA VAL A 51 5.17 29.82 -9.15
C VAL A 51 6.17 28.80 -9.66
N ILE A 52 6.00 28.30 -10.90
CA ILE A 52 6.95 27.36 -11.50
C ILE A 52 8.36 27.96 -11.58
N HIS A 53 8.48 29.23 -11.95
CA HIS A 53 9.77 29.91 -12.01
C HIS A 53 10.40 30.04 -10.62
N TRP A 54 9.65 30.49 -9.63
CA TRP A 54 10.09 30.59 -8.25
C TRP A 54 10.52 29.23 -7.68
N MET A 55 9.77 28.15 -7.93
CA MET A 55 10.15 26.79 -7.52
C MET A 55 11.49 26.36 -8.12
N LYS A 56 11.76 26.69 -9.40
CA LYS A 56 13.06 26.41 -10.02
C LYS A 56 14.18 27.19 -9.36
N GLU A 57 13.99 28.48 -9.09
CA GLU A 57 14.99 29.29 -8.39
C GLU A 57 15.27 28.77 -6.97
N GLN A 58 14.25 28.36 -6.22
CA GLN A 58 14.43 27.73 -4.90
C GLN A 58 15.17 26.39 -5.00
N ASN A 59 14.89 25.59 -6.03
CA ASN A 59 15.62 24.34 -6.28
C ASN A 59 17.09 24.60 -6.60
N ASP A 60 17.39 25.58 -7.45
CA ASP A 60 18.76 25.92 -7.84
C ASP A 60 19.56 26.47 -6.66
N TYR A 61 18.94 27.36 -5.87
CA TYR A 61 19.51 27.86 -4.62
C TYR A 61 19.80 26.70 -3.63
N SER A 62 18.81 25.83 -3.42
CA SER A 62 18.96 24.67 -2.53
C SER A 62 20.09 23.74 -3.00
N ASN A 63 20.18 23.48 -4.30
CA ASN A 63 21.25 22.67 -4.88
C ASN A 63 22.63 23.31 -4.69
N ALA A 64 22.75 24.62 -4.86
CA ALA A 64 24.00 25.34 -4.62
C ALA A 64 24.46 25.22 -3.16
N ILE A 65 23.54 25.38 -2.20
CA ILE A 65 23.83 25.19 -0.77
C ILE A 65 24.22 23.74 -0.50
N LEU A 66 23.45 22.76 -0.97
CA LEU A 66 23.74 21.34 -0.78
C LEU A 66 25.11 20.96 -1.35
N GLN A 67 25.48 21.47 -2.53
CA GLN A 67 26.80 21.24 -3.14
C GLN A 67 27.94 21.86 -2.33
N SER A 68 27.68 22.93 -1.60
CA SER A 68 28.69 23.60 -0.76
C SER A 68 28.97 22.91 0.58
N ILE A 69 28.15 21.91 0.98
CA ILE A 69 28.30 21.21 2.26
C ILE A 69 29.64 20.45 2.28
N PRO A 70 30.55 20.76 3.23
CA PRO A 70 31.81 20.05 3.36
C PRO A 70 31.61 18.55 3.55
N ASN A 71 32.48 17.73 2.97
CA ASN A 71 32.42 16.26 3.00
C ASN A 71 31.18 15.61 2.35
N ARG A 72 30.38 16.35 1.57
CA ARG A 72 29.25 15.77 0.82
C ARG A 72 29.67 14.59 -0.05
N GLN A 73 30.77 14.72 -0.80
CA GLN A 73 31.24 13.63 -1.67
C GLN A 73 31.62 12.39 -0.86
N TYR A 74 32.28 12.57 0.30
CA TYR A 74 32.58 11.46 1.21
C TYR A 74 31.31 10.72 1.66
N LEU A 75 30.23 11.43 1.99
CA LEU A 75 28.95 10.81 2.34
C LEU A 75 28.33 10.05 1.16
N ILE A 76 28.36 10.63 -0.04
CA ILE A 76 27.89 9.97 -1.28
C ILE A 76 28.67 8.68 -1.54
N ASP A 77 29.99 8.75 -1.44
CA ASP A 77 30.87 7.60 -1.66
C ASP A 77 30.64 6.53 -0.59
N LYS A 78 30.42 6.91 0.68
CA LYS A 78 30.09 5.97 1.75
C LYS A 78 28.74 5.30 1.58
N LEU A 79 27.72 6.03 1.14
CA LEU A 79 26.42 5.44 0.81
C LEU A 79 26.55 4.47 -0.37
N GLY A 80 27.27 4.86 -1.43
CA GLY A 80 27.56 3.98 -2.56
C GLY A 80 28.34 2.72 -2.15
N GLU A 81 29.34 2.85 -1.27
CA GLU A 81 30.06 1.70 -0.70
C GLU A 81 29.09 0.77 0.05
N MET A 82 28.23 1.32 0.90
CA MET A 82 27.25 0.54 1.68
C MET A 82 26.23 -0.17 0.79
N ASP A 83 25.70 0.52 -0.23
CA ASP A 83 24.75 -0.06 -1.18
C ASP A 83 25.40 -1.14 -2.04
N SER A 84 26.66 -0.95 -2.45
CA SER A 84 27.41 -1.93 -3.24
C SER A 84 27.75 -3.22 -2.50
N LYS A 85 27.71 -3.23 -1.15
CA LYS A 85 27.93 -4.44 -0.34
C LYS A 85 26.82 -5.48 -0.51
N LYS A 86 25.65 -5.08 -0.97
CA LYS A 86 24.57 -6.00 -1.34
C LYS A 86 24.59 -6.19 -2.86
N GLU A 87 24.73 -7.43 -3.31
CA GLU A 87 24.63 -7.75 -4.74
C GLU A 87 23.23 -7.43 -5.29
N PHE A 88 22.20 -7.67 -4.47
CA PHE A 88 20.80 -7.42 -4.81
C PHE A 88 19.93 -7.21 -3.57
N SER A 89 18.73 -6.66 -3.79
CA SER A 89 17.64 -6.62 -2.81
C SER A 89 16.45 -7.42 -3.30
N ILE A 90 15.79 -8.17 -2.41
CA ILE A 90 14.54 -8.88 -2.67
C ILE A 90 13.40 -8.25 -1.85
N THR A 91 12.27 -8.02 -2.50
CA THR A 91 11.03 -7.52 -1.89
C THR A 91 9.82 -8.29 -2.41
N HIS A 92 8.66 -8.11 -1.75
CA HIS A 92 7.37 -8.72 -2.14
C HIS A 92 7.41 -10.25 -2.37
N LEU A 93 8.17 -10.99 -1.57
CA LEU A 93 8.20 -12.45 -1.67
C LEU A 93 6.79 -13.04 -1.51
N GLN A 94 6.37 -13.85 -2.47
CA GLN A 94 5.15 -14.64 -2.43
C GLN A 94 5.51 -16.10 -2.73
N VAL A 95 5.01 -17.02 -1.90
CA VAL A 95 5.20 -18.46 -2.09
C VAL A 95 3.84 -19.11 -2.19
N THR A 96 3.59 -19.80 -3.29
CA THR A 96 2.34 -20.54 -3.52
C THR A 96 2.37 -21.91 -2.82
N ASN A 97 1.21 -22.55 -2.67
CA ASN A 97 1.12 -23.84 -1.99
C ASN A 97 1.86 -24.97 -2.71
N ASN A 98 2.08 -24.84 -4.02
CA ASN A 98 2.92 -25.73 -4.84
C ASN A 98 4.41 -25.34 -4.84
N SER A 99 4.85 -24.51 -3.90
CA SER A 99 6.25 -24.09 -3.73
C SER A 99 6.82 -23.32 -4.93
N THR A 100 5.99 -22.59 -5.69
CA THR A 100 6.48 -21.63 -6.68
C THR A 100 6.69 -20.28 -5.99
N TYR A 101 7.86 -19.70 -6.21
CA TYR A 101 8.31 -18.46 -5.58
C TYR A 101 8.22 -17.34 -6.60
N PHE A 102 7.60 -16.23 -6.18
CA PHE A 102 7.56 -14.98 -6.93
C PHE A 102 8.15 -13.90 -6.05
N TYR A 103 9.01 -13.07 -6.61
CA TYR A 103 9.61 -11.97 -5.86
C TYR A 103 10.11 -10.89 -6.79
N ILE A 104 10.19 -9.69 -6.23
CA ILE A 104 10.81 -8.55 -6.88
C ILE A 104 12.27 -8.52 -6.48
N LYS A 105 13.16 -8.42 -7.47
CA LYS A 105 14.60 -8.32 -7.27
C LYS A 105 15.14 -7.12 -8.04
N ARG A 106 16.07 -6.42 -7.41
CA ARG A 106 16.86 -5.34 -8.02
C ARG A 106 18.32 -5.61 -7.71
N ASN A 107 19.14 -5.80 -8.73
CA ASN A 107 20.59 -5.87 -8.54
C ASN A 107 21.13 -4.46 -8.24
N SER A 108 22.25 -4.37 -7.52
CA SER A 108 22.85 -3.06 -7.16
C SER A 108 23.24 -2.21 -8.38
N THR A 109 23.49 -2.86 -9.53
CA THR A 109 23.80 -2.21 -10.80
C THR A 109 22.56 -1.81 -11.62
N GLU A 110 21.35 -2.10 -11.13
CA GLU A 110 20.10 -1.86 -11.86
C GLU A 110 19.29 -0.70 -11.25
N ASN A 111 18.79 0.16 -12.12
CA ASN A 111 17.94 1.30 -11.76
C ASN A 111 16.46 0.91 -11.57
N SER A 112 16.06 -0.27 -12.05
CA SER A 112 14.68 -0.74 -11.97
C SER A 112 14.62 -2.17 -11.44
N GLN A 113 13.57 -2.43 -10.67
CA GLN A 113 13.29 -3.75 -10.11
C GLN A 113 12.52 -4.63 -11.09
N LYS A 114 12.75 -5.94 -11.02
CA LYS A 114 12.20 -6.94 -11.94
C LYS A 114 11.49 -8.03 -11.16
N LEU A 115 10.46 -8.62 -11.78
CA LEU A 115 9.73 -9.77 -11.23
C LEU A 115 10.37 -11.07 -11.70
N TYR A 116 10.72 -11.91 -10.73
CA TYR A 116 11.28 -13.23 -10.95
C TYR A 116 10.34 -14.33 -10.45
N ILE A 117 10.50 -15.51 -11.05
CA ILE A 117 9.82 -16.76 -10.69
C ILE A 117 10.86 -17.87 -10.51
N ARG A 118 10.63 -18.79 -9.57
CA ARG A 118 11.36 -20.07 -9.50
C ARG A 118 10.50 -21.18 -8.89
N ASP A 119 10.73 -22.42 -9.31
CA ASP A 119 10.05 -23.60 -8.77
C ASP A 119 10.87 -24.24 -7.64
N GLY A 120 10.37 -24.14 -6.42
CA GLY A 120 11.08 -24.56 -5.21
C GLY A 120 12.16 -23.57 -4.76
N TYR A 121 12.60 -23.72 -3.51
CA TYR A 121 13.61 -22.83 -2.92
C TYR A 121 14.94 -22.86 -3.68
N SER A 122 15.38 -24.07 -4.05
CA SER A 122 16.59 -24.33 -4.83
C SER A 122 16.36 -24.34 -6.35
N GLY A 123 15.17 -23.91 -6.79
CA GLY A 123 14.83 -23.81 -8.21
C GLY A 123 15.67 -22.78 -8.96
N LYS A 124 15.80 -22.96 -10.27
CA LYS A 124 16.44 -21.97 -11.14
C LYS A 124 15.59 -20.69 -11.15
N GLU A 125 16.23 -19.56 -10.87
CA GLU A 125 15.63 -18.23 -11.02
C GLU A 125 15.41 -17.90 -12.50
N GLU A 126 14.21 -17.41 -12.83
CA GLU A 126 13.86 -16.96 -14.17
C GLU A 126 13.21 -15.58 -14.11
N LEU A 127 13.64 -14.69 -15.00
CA LEU A 127 12.97 -13.40 -15.20
C LEU A 127 11.58 -13.65 -15.79
N LEU A 128 10.55 -13.12 -15.13
CA LEU A 128 9.17 -13.21 -15.58
C LEU A 128 8.68 -11.89 -16.20
N PHE A 129 9.05 -10.74 -15.62
CA PHE A 129 8.60 -9.44 -16.11
C PHE A 129 9.52 -8.28 -15.68
N THR A 130 9.58 -7.24 -16.52
CA THR A 130 10.25 -5.96 -16.25
C THR A 130 9.36 -4.81 -16.71
N SER A 131 9.24 -3.77 -15.88
CA SER A 131 8.46 -2.57 -16.25
C SER A 131 9.17 -1.71 -17.30
N VAL A 132 10.47 -1.89 -17.51
CA VAL A 132 11.26 -1.16 -18.53
C VAL A 132 10.75 -1.40 -19.95
N GLU A 133 10.22 -2.60 -20.21
CA GLU A 133 9.68 -2.97 -21.52
C GLU A 133 8.17 -2.70 -21.63
N TYR A 134 7.53 -2.29 -20.54
CA TYR A 134 6.11 -2.03 -20.48
C TYR A 134 5.79 -0.60 -20.90
N LYS A 135 5.04 -0.44 -22.00
CA LYS A 135 4.63 0.87 -22.55
C LYS A 135 5.79 1.88 -22.61
N LYS A 136 6.84 1.55 -23.37
CA LYS A 136 8.16 2.23 -23.49
C LYS A 136 8.22 3.77 -23.48
N ASN A 137 7.12 4.46 -23.74
CA ASN A 137 7.04 5.93 -23.70
C ASN A 137 6.78 6.49 -22.28
N LYS A 138 6.72 5.62 -21.27
CA LYS A 138 6.35 5.95 -19.89
C LYS A 138 7.23 5.19 -18.91
N GLU A 139 7.47 5.78 -17.75
CA GLU A 139 8.19 5.12 -16.66
C GLU A 139 7.22 4.49 -15.67
N TYR A 140 7.32 3.17 -15.52
CA TYR A 140 6.51 2.39 -14.61
C TYR A 140 7.36 1.71 -13.54
N VAL A 141 6.83 1.64 -12.33
CA VAL A 141 7.38 0.85 -11.23
C VAL A 141 6.42 -0.27 -10.84
N ILE A 142 6.96 -1.44 -10.51
CA ILE A 142 6.19 -2.53 -9.91
C ILE A 142 6.03 -2.22 -8.42
N ASN A 143 4.82 -2.06 -7.91
CA ASN A 143 4.56 -1.77 -6.49
C ASN A 143 3.78 -2.87 -5.77
N TYR A 144 3.21 -3.82 -6.50
CA TYR A 144 2.48 -4.94 -5.92
C TYR A 144 2.48 -6.15 -6.85
N ILE A 145 2.58 -7.34 -6.27
CA ILE A 145 2.43 -8.62 -6.98
C ILE A 145 1.55 -9.59 -6.20
N LYS A 146 0.75 -10.38 -6.91
CA LYS A 146 -0.07 -11.44 -6.30
C LYS A 146 -0.26 -12.63 -7.24
N PRO A 147 0.44 -13.75 -7.03
CA PRO A 147 0.15 -14.98 -7.75
C PRO A 147 -1.21 -15.55 -7.35
N ASN A 148 -1.86 -16.26 -8.26
CA ASN A 148 -3.02 -17.09 -7.93
C ASN A 148 -2.56 -18.36 -7.18
N ASN A 149 -3.53 -19.14 -6.69
CA ASN A 149 -3.25 -20.26 -5.76
C ASN A 149 -2.29 -21.33 -6.33
N ASP A 150 -2.36 -21.60 -7.64
CA ASP A 150 -1.52 -22.59 -8.32
C ASP A 150 -0.28 -21.98 -8.99
N GLY A 151 -0.08 -20.67 -8.91
CA GLY A 151 1.04 -19.97 -9.55
C GLY A 151 1.00 -19.94 -11.08
N SER A 152 -0.09 -20.36 -11.73
CA SER A 152 -0.21 -20.29 -13.20
C SER A 152 -0.38 -18.86 -13.73
N LYS A 153 -0.82 -17.94 -12.87
CA LYS A 153 -1.01 -16.52 -13.19
C LYS A 153 -0.55 -15.63 -12.05
N ILE A 154 -0.14 -14.42 -12.40
CA ILE A 154 0.19 -13.39 -11.41
C ILE A 154 -0.38 -12.05 -11.84
N VAL A 155 -1.02 -11.35 -10.89
CA VAL A 155 -1.30 -9.92 -11.04
C VAL A 155 -0.04 -9.15 -10.69
N VAL A 156 0.30 -8.18 -11.53
CA VAL A 156 1.35 -7.19 -11.29
C VAL A 156 0.70 -5.82 -11.36
N ALA A 157 0.81 -5.04 -10.29
CA ALA A 157 0.38 -3.65 -10.30
C ALA A 157 1.55 -2.73 -10.64
N LEU A 158 1.25 -1.73 -11.46
CA LEU A 158 2.18 -0.83 -12.09
C LEU A 158 1.69 0.60 -11.88
N THR A 159 2.59 1.46 -11.45
CA THR A 159 2.30 2.88 -11.25
C THR A 159 3.20 3.71 -12.15
N GLU A 160 2.58 4.61 -12.92
CA GLU A 160 3.25 5.54 -13.83
C GLU A 160 3.76 6.75 -13.04
N GLY A 161 5.05 7.08 -13.19
CA GLY A 161 5.72 8.32 -12.73
C GLY A 161 5.00 9.17 -11.66
N GLY A 162 5.19 8.84 -10.38
CA GLY A 162 4.75 9.66 -9.25
C GLY A 162 3.23 9.71 -9.00
N LYS A 163 2.42 9.00 -9.78
CA LYS A 163 0.99 8.81 -9.47
C LYS A 163 0.82 7.86 -8.28
N GLU A 164 -0.32 7.90 -7.63
CA GLU A 164 -0.69 6.93 -6.59
C GLU A 164 -1.52 5.78 -7.20
N ILE A 165 -2.58 6.15 -7.92
CA ILE A 165 -3.45 5.18 -8.60
C ILE A 165 -2.77 4.66 -9.87
N GLY A 166 -2.68 3.34 -9.97
CA GLY A 166 -2.00 2.63 -11.05
C GLY A 166 -2.92 1.77 -11.89
N GLU A 167 -2.31 0.80 -12.54
CA GLU A 167 -2.96 -0.22 -13.36
C GLU A 167 -2.42 -1.61 -13.02
N MET A 168 -3.25 -2.63 -13.20
CA MET A 168 -2.88 -4.04 -13.04
C MET A 168 -2.84 -4.73 -14.39
N ILE A 169 -1.83 -5.57 -14.56
CA ILE A 169 -1.72 -6.54 -15.65
C ILE A 169 -1.72 -7.95 -15.08
N ILE A 170 -2.06 -8.92 -15.94
CA ILE A 170 -2.04 -10.35 -15.59
C ILE A 170 -1.02 -11.03 -16.49
N ILE A 171 -0.13 -11.82 -15.89
CA ILE A 171 0.89 -12.57 -16.62
C ILE A 171 0.60 -14.06 -16.50
N ASP A 172 0.53 -14.74 -17.65
CA ASP A 172 0.56 -16.21 -17.73
C ASP A 172 2.00 -16.67 -17.46
N THR A 173 2.23 -17.37 -16.36
CA THR A 173 3.59 -17.67 -15.88
C THR A 173 4.28 -18.73 -16.73
N LYS A 174 3.50 -19.63 -17.34
CA LYS A 174 4.02 -20.68 -18.23
C LYS A 174 4.42 -20.10 -19.58
N LYS A 175 3.58 -19.24 -20.16
CA LYS A 175 3.86 -18.59 -21.44
C LYS A 175 4.81 -17.40 -21.31
N LYS A 176 4.93 -16.83 -20.11
CA LYS A 176 5.66 -15.58 -19.83
C LYS A 176 5.14 -14.41 -20.66
N THR A 177 3.82 -14.37 -20.83
CA THR A 177 3.14 -13.37 -21.64
C THR A 177 2.13 -12.61 -20.81
N ILE A 178 2.07 -11.30 -21.01
CA ILE A 178 1.01 -10.45 -20.48
C ILE A 178 -0.29 -10.80 -21.22
N LEU A 179 -1.35 -11.11 -20.50
CA LEU A 179 -2.69 -11.28 -21.06
C LEU A 179 -3.17 -9.92 -21.62
N PRO A 180 -4.03 -9.90 -22.66
CA PRO A 180 -4.41 -8.67 -23.36
C PRO A 180 -5.44 -7.83 -22.60
N TYR A 181 -5.27 -7.70 -21.27
CA TYR A 181 -6.15 -6.96 -20.36
C TYR A 181 -5.30 -6.04 -19.50
N THR A 182 -5.72 -4.78 -19.39
CA THR A 182 -5.15 -3.82 -18.45
C THR A 182 -6.30 -3.28 -17.60
N ILE A 183 -6.20 -3.48 -16.28
CA ILE A 183 -7.21 -3.04 -15.32
C ILE A 183 -6.71 -1.73 -14.72
N SER A 184 -7.31 -0.60 -15.09
CA SER A 184 -6.95 0.72 -14.57
C SER A 184 -7.62 1.00 -13.23
N ASN A 185 -7.39 2.20 -12.67
CA ASN A 185 -8.12 2.73 -11.51
C ASN A 185 -8.03 1.82 -10.29
N CYS A 186 -6.83 1.31 -10.02
CA CYS A 186 -6.57 0.38 -8.93
C CYS A 186 -5.29 0.77 -8.19
N TRP A 187 -5.27 0.47 -6.89
CA TRP A 187 -4.13 0.75 -6.03
C TRP A 187 -3.98 -0.37 -4.99
N PRO A 188 -3.62 -1.59 -5.41
CA PRO A 188 -3.64 -2.75 -4.52
C PRO A 188 -2.58 -2.70 -3.41
N SER A 189 -1.50 -1.92 -3.55
CA SER A 189 -0.50 -1.76 -2.48
C SER A 189 -1.08 -1.14 -1.20
N ASP A 190 -2.09 -0.26 -1.35
CA ASP A 190 -2.67 0.53 -0.26
C ASP A 190 -4.21 0.37 -0.16
N GLY A 191 -4.85 -0.28 -1.15
CA GLY A 191 -6.29 -0.51 -1.26
C GLY A 191 -6.74 -1.93 -0.93
N GLY A 192 -6.03 -2.64 -0.05
CA GLY A 192 -6.41 -3.98 0.43
C GLY A 192 -5.97 -5.14 -0.47
N GLY A 193 -5.14 -4.89 -1.48
CA GLY A 193 -4.56 -5.93 -2.32
C GLY A 193 -5.51 -6.54 -3.35
N VAL A 194 -5.15 -7.75 -3.77
CA VAL A 194 -5.87 -8.57 -4.74
C VAL A 194 -6.19 -9.92 -4.10
N SER A 195 -7.45 -10.33 -4.20
CA SER A 195 -7.92 -11.62 -3.71
C SER A 195 -8.38 -12.51 -4.86
N TRP A 196 -7.55 -13.47 -5.25
CA TRP A 196 -7.86 -14.44 -6.29
C TRP A 196 -9.04 -15.35 -5.92
N LEU A 197 -9.94 -15.59 -6.88
CA LEU A 197 -10.92 -16.65 -6.77
C LEU A 197 -10.22 -18.01 -6.68
N PRO A 198 -10.81 -19.02 -6.00
CA PRO A 198 -10.15 -20.31 -5.81
C PRO A 198 -9.75 -21.01 -7.12
N LYS A 199 -10.53 -20.81 -8.19
CA LYS A 199 -10.27 -21.36 -9.53
C LYS A 199 -9.22 -20.58 -10.33
N GLY A 200 -8.81 -19.39 -9.88
CA GLY A 200 -7.83 -18.56 -10.60
C GLY A 200 -8.34 -17.99 -11.94
N ASP A 201 -9.66 -17.94 -12.13
CA ASP A 201 -10.37 -17.39 -13.29
C ASP A 201 -10.83 -15.94 -13.09
N GLY A 202 -10.52 -15.34 -11.95
CA GLY A 202 -10.83 -13.97 -11.61
C GLY A 202 -10.27 -13.58 -10.24
N PHE A 203 -10.39 -12.31 -9.89
CA PHE A 203 -9.96 -11.79 -8.60
C PHE A 203 -10.78 -10.57 -8.17
N ILE A 204 -10.77 -10.31 -6.88
CA ILE A 204 -11.40 -9.16 -6.24
C ILE A 204 -10.35 -8.09 -6.00
N TYR A 205 -10.69 -6.82 -6.25
CA TYR A 205 -9.85 -5.66 -5.98
C TYR A 205 -10.69 -4.42 -5.62
N LEU A 206 -10.05 -3.38 -5.10
CA LEU A 206 -10.67 -2.07 -4.87
C LEU A 206 -10.49 -1.17 -6.09
N HIS A 207 -11.61 -0.73 -6.68
CA HIS A 207 -11.66 0.19 -7.81
C HIS A 207 -11.88 1.63 -7.32
N TYR A 208 -11.17 2.57 -7.94
CA TYR A 208 -11.19 4.01 -7.65
C TYR A 208 -11.88 4.76 -8.79
N PRO A 209 -13.16 5.16 -8.66
CA PRO A 209 -13.91 5.73 -9.79
C PRO A 209 -13.30 7.03 -10.34
N ILE A 210 -12.78 7.88 -9.45
CA ILE A 210 -12.16 9.16 -9.78
C ILE A 210 -10.71 9.15 -9.31
N ILE A 211 -9.79 9.35 -10.24
CA ILE A 211 -8.34 9.29 -10.02
C ILE A 211 -7.63 10.63 -10.22
N ASP A 212 -8.38 11.68 -10.58
CA ASP A 212 -7.87 13.05 -10.61
C ASP A 212 -7.75 13.56 -9.17
N ASN A 213 -6.53 13.78 -8.70
CA ASN A 213 -6.24 14.23 -7.35
C ASN A 213 -6.72 15.66 -7.05
N ASN A 214 -7.11 16.43 -8.06
CA ASN A 214 -7.72 17.75 -7.88
C ASN A 214 -9.24 17.68 -7.70
N SER A 215 -9.85 16.51 -7.88
CA SER A 215 -11.28 16.33 -7.68
C SER A 215 -11.63 16.20 -6.20
N GLU A 216 -12.70 16.84 -5.74
CA GLU A 216 -13.27 16.60 -4.41
C GLU A 216 -13.75 15.15 -4.20
N LEU A 217 -13.87 14.38 -5.29
CA LEU A 217 -14.24 12.97 -5.30
C LEU A 217 -13.03 12.02 -5.36
N PHE A 218 -11.80 12.55 -5.37
CA PHE A 218 -10.61 11.73 -5.25
C PHE A 218 -10.66 10.91 -3.95
N LEU A 219 -10.34 9.61 -4.04
CA LEU A 219 -10.44 8.66 -2.93
C LEU A 219 -11.83 8.65 -2.26
N LYS A 220 -12.90 8.85 -3.05
CA LYS A 220 -14.28 8.69 -2.60
C LYS A 220 -15.06 7.73 -3.47
N ASN A 221 -16.09 7.15 -2.85
CA ASN A 221 -17.05 6.23 -3.46
C ASN A 221 -16.37 5.01 -4.11
N MET A 222 -15.29 4.53 -3.51
CA MET A 222 -14.57 3.34 -3.98
C MET A 222 -15.47 2.10 -3.95
N VAL A 223 -15.15 1.14 -4.81
CA VAL A 223 -16.00 -0.02 -5.07
C VAL A 223 -15.15 -1.28 -5.01
N ALA A 224 -15.50 -2.25 -4.17
CA ALA A 224 -14.96 -3.59 -4.33
C ALA A 224 -15.54 -4.21 -5.59
N VAL A 225 -14.68 -4.64 -6.51
CA VAL A 225 -15.06 -5.17 -7.81
C VAL A 225 -14.52 -6.59 -7.97
N LEU A 226 -15.35 -7.47 -8.50
CA LEU A 226 -14.92 -8.76 -9.03
C LEU A 226 -14.51 -8.60 -10.50
N TYR A 227 -13.25 -8.87 -10.84
CA TYR A 227 -12.80 -9.00 -12.21
C TYR A 227 -12.75 -10.48 -12.60
N LYS A 228 -13.37 -10.85 -13.73
CA LYS A 228 -13.25 -12.19 -14.33
C LYS A 228 -12.32 -12.09 -15.54
N ILE A 229 -11.36 -13.01 -15.63
CA ILE A 229 -10.42 -13.03 -16.75
C ILE A 229 -11.19 -13.28 -18.04
N GLY A 230 -11.01 -12.41 -19.03
CA GLY A 230 -11.74 -12.45 -20.28
C GLY A 230 -12.80 -11.37 -20.41
N ASP A 231 -13.27 -10.79 -19.30
CA ASP A 231 -14.17 -9.65 -19.34
C ASP A 231 -13.43 -8.36 -19.72
N GLU A 232 -14.19 -7.42 -20.30
CA GLU A 232 -13.75 -6.05 -20.52
C GLU A 232 -13.45 -5.39 -19.17
N PRO A 233 -12.21 -4.90 -18.93
CA PRO A 233 -11.83 -4.32 -17.63
C PRO A 233 -12.71 -3.15 -17.14
N GLU A 234 -13.30 -2.40 -18.06
CA GLU A 234 -14.19 -1.26 -17.75
C GLU A 234 -15.58 -1.71 -17.31
N LYS A 235 -15.96 -2.96 -17.60
CA LYS A 235 -17.23 -3.54 -17.16
C LYS A 235 -17.11 -4.02 -15.72
N LEU A 236 -17.42 -3.13 -14.79
CA LEU A 236 -17.32 -3.41 -13.36
C LEU A 236 -18.42 -4.38 -12.89
N HIS A 237 -18.04 -5.38 -12.10
CA HIS A 237 -18.95 -6.22 -11.32
C HIS A 237 -18.82 -5.86 -9.84
N PRO A 238 -19.58 -4.87 -9.34
CA PRO A 238 -19.47 -4.43 -7.95
C PRO A 238 -19.96 -5.52 -6.98
N ILE A 239 -19.24 -5.70 -5.87
CA ILE A 239 -19.59 -6.68 -4.82
C ILE A 239 -19.72 -6.06 -3.42
N LEU A 240 -19.20 -4.85 -3.22
CA LEU A 240 -19.42 -4.04 -2.02
C LEU A 240 -19.15 -2.57 -2.34
N SER A 241 -20.12 -1.68 -2.08
CA SER A 241 -19.97 -0.23 -2.20
C SER A 241 -21.11 0.49 -1.51
N LYS A 242 -20.92 1.78 -1.23
CA LYS A 242 -21.98 2.66 -0.72
C LYS A 242 -23.22 2.69 -1.61
N LYS A 243 -23.03 2.74 -2.93
CA LYS A 243 -24.13 2.90 -3.90
C LYS A 243 -24.98 1.64 -3.99
N GLU A 244 -24.35 0.48 -4.09
CA GLU A 244 -25.03 -0.79 -4.32
C GLU A 244 -25.56 -1.42 -3.02
N TYR A 245 -25.07 -0.99 -1.85
CA TYR A 245 -25.43 -1.53 -0.52
C TYR A 245 -25.76 -0.40 0.48
N PRO A 246 -26.80 0.43 0.22
CA PRO A 246 -27.15 1.56 1.08
C PRO A 246 -27.55 1.14 2.50
N GLU A 247 -28.03 -0.08 2.69
CA GLU A 247 -28.39 -0.65 4.00
C GLU A 247 -27.19 -0.79 4.95
N LEU A 248 -25.97 -0.86 4.41
CA LEU A 248 -24.73 -0.92 5.20
C LEU A 248 -24.26 0.46 5.67
N SER A 249 -24.89 1.55 5.20
CA SER A 249 -24.59 2.93 5.62
C SER A 249 -23.12 3.36 5.42
N LEU A 250 -22.46 2.81 4.40
CA LEU A 250 -21.09 3.19 4.04
C LEU A 250 -21.00 4.67 3.64
N LYS A 251 -19.89 5.31 3.97
CA LYS A 251 -19.59 6.71 3.66
C LYS A 251 -18.85 6.84 2.33
N GLY A 252 -18.72 8.08 1.85
CA GLY A 252 -18.01 8.33 0.60
C GLY A 252 -16.51 8.06 0.76
N GLU A 253 -15.96 8.42 1.90
CA GLU A 253 -14.56 8.27 2.29
C GLU A 253 -14.17 6.86 2.77
N ASP A 254 -15.13 5.93 2.83
CA ASP A 254 -14.89 4.55 3.27
C ASP A 254 -14.22 3.72 2.17
N PHE A 255 -13.30 2.83 2.57
CA PHE A 255 -12.59 1.92 1.68
C PHE A 255 -13.17 0.50 1.83
N PRO A 256 -14.20 0.11 1.07
CA PRO A 256 -14.81 -1.22 1.18
C PRO A 256 -13.88 -2.26 0.55
N MET A 257 -12.96 -2.82 1.32
CA MET A 257 -12.03 -3.84 0.84
C MET A 257 -12.64 -5.22 1.04
N VAL A 258 -12.68 -6.05 -0.02
CA VAL A 258 -13.20 -7.42 0.06
C VAL A 258 -12.10 -8.41 -0.26
N SER A 259 -11.97 -9.45 0.57
CA SER A 259 -11.02 -10.54 0.35
C SER A 259 -11.63 -11.90 0.68
N ILE A 260 -11.11 -12.95 0.05
CA ILE A 260 -11.38 -14.33 0.41
C ILE A 260 -10.44 -14.69 1.55
N ASN A 261 -10.98 -15.24 2.64
CA ASN A 261 -10.14 -15.60 3.76
C ASN A 261 -9.21 -16.77 3.39
N LYS A 262 -7.90 -16.61 3.62
CA LYS A 262 -6.89 -17.63 3.28
C LYS A 262 -7.08 -18.94 4.05
N ASN A 263 -7.48 -18.86 5.32
CA ASN A 263 -7.60 -20.02 6.21
C ASN A 263 -8.98 -20.68 6.14
N ASN A 264 -9.99 -19.95 5.63
CA ASN A 264 -11.30 -20.49 5.31
C ASN A 264 -11.81 -19.90 3.98
N PRO A 265 -11.45 -20.48 2.83
CA PRO A 265 -11.76 -19.92 1.50
C PRO A 265 -13.25 -19.98 1.14
N ASN A 266 -14.11 -20.53 2.00
CA ASN A 266 -15.55 -20.54 1.83
C ASN A 266 -16.21 -19.20 2.18
N TYR A 267 -15.46 -18.25 2.75
CA TYR A 267 -16.01 -16.95 3.16
C TYR A 267 -15.31 -15.78 2.48
N LEU A 268 -16.13 -14.78 2.16
CA LEU A 268 -15.71 -13.43 1.84
C LEU A 268 -15.76 -12.58 3.08
N ILE A 269 -14.73 -11.76 3.28
CA ILE A 269 -14.68 -10.74 4.32
C ILE A 269 -14.62 -9.37 3.67
N GLY A 270 -15.58 -8.51 4.01
CA GLY A 270 -15.56 -7.08 3.74
C GLY A 270 -14.99 -6.34 4.95
N LYS A 271 -13.94 -5.55 4.78
CA LYS A 271 -13.38 -4.66 5.80
C LYS A 271 -13.54 -3.23 5.34
N VAL A 272 -14.17 -2.40 6.16
CA VAL A 272 -14.29 -0.97 5.88
C VAL A 272 -13.06 -0.27 6.42
N GLY A 273 -12.16 0.12 5.51
CA GLY A 273 -11.01 0.97 5.81
C GLY A 273 -11.38 2.45 5.85
N GLY A 274 -10.48 3.29 6.36
CA GLY A 274 -10.63 4.73 6.42
C GLY A 274 -9.64 5.36 7.40
N ALA A 275 -9.83 6.64 7.73
CA ALA A 275 -8.94 7.40 8.63
C ALA A 275 -9.06 7.04 10.12
N THR A 276 -9.74 5.94 10.49
CA THR A 276 -9.90 5.51 11.88
C THR A 276 -9.31 4.13 12.12
N ASN A 277 -8.71 3.93 13.30
CA ASN A 277 -8.04 2.67 13.67
C ASN A 277 -8.95 1.45 13.70
N PHE A 278 -10.26 1.66 13.86
CA PHE A 278 -11.25 0.59 13.92
C PHE A 278 -12.39 0.92 12.96
N GLY A 279 -12.93 -0.12 12.31
CA GLY A 279 -14.02 -0.03 11.36
C GLY A 279 -14.92 -1.26 11.44
N ASP A 280 -16.06 -1.17 10.79
CA ASP A 280 -16.98 -2.31 10.67
C ASP A 280 -16.41 -3.34 9.70
N SER A 281 -16.70 -4.60 9.98
CA SER A 281 -16.41 -5.70 9.06
C SER A 281 -17.67 -6.51 8.82
N TYR A 282 -17.78 -7.02 7.60
CA TYR A 282 -18.86 -7.85 7.13
C TYR A 282 -18.31 -9.17 6.61
N TYR A 283 -19.15 -10.19 6.59
CA TYR A 283 -18.81 -11.48 6.04
C TYR A 283 -19.99 -12.09 5.31
N THR A 284 -19.69 -13.00 4.40
CA THR A 284 -20.67 -13.83 3.72
C THR A 284 -20.03 -15.09 3.14
N HIS A 285 -20.84 -16.05 2.69
CA HIS A 285 -20.32 -17.24 2.03
C HIS A 285 -19.89 -16.93 0.58
N LEU A 286 -18.81 -17.54 0.11
CA LEU A 286 -18.23 -17.31 -1.22
C LEU A 286 -19.24 -17.55 -2.36
N SER A 287 -20.17 -18.48 -2.16
CA SER A 287 -21.22 -18.78 -3.15
C SER A 287 -22.11 -17.59 -3.48
N GLU A 288 -22.20 -16.58 -2.60
CA GLU A 288 -22.96 -15.36 -2.84
C GLU A 288 -22.44 -14.55 -4.03
N LEU A 289 -21.19 -14.76 -4.49
CA LEU A 289 -20.68 -14.15 -5.73
C LEU A 289 -21.49 -14.54 -6.98
N ASN A 290 -22.30 -15.59 -6.91
CA ASN A 290 -23.19 -15.98 -7.99
C ASN A 290 -24.53 -15.22 -7.98
N ASN A 291 -24.83 -14.53 -6.88
CA ASN A 291 -26.04 -13.73 -6.75
C ASN A 291 -25.82 -12.34 -7.34
N LYS A 292 -26.91 -11.74 -7.84
CA LYS A 292 -26.87 -10.35 -8.34
C LYS A 292 -26.59 -9.33 -7.22
N HIS A 293 -26.98 -9.68 -6.00
CA HIS A 293 -26.83 -8.85 -4.82
C HIS A 293 -26.43 -9.77 -3.65
N ILE A 294 -25.34 -9.41 -2.99
CA ILE A 294 -24.69 -10.26 -1.97
C ILE A 294 -25.30 -9.98 -0.61
N SER A 295 -25.69 -11.03 0.11
CA SER A 295 -26.20 -10.88 1.48
C SER A 295 -25.04 -10.73 2.47
N TRP A 296 -24.62 -9.49 2.74
CA TRP A 296 -23.61 -9.19 3.75
C TRP A 296 -24.17 -9.26 5.17
N LYS A 297 -23.44 -9.91 6.07
CA LYS A 297 -23.73 -9.92 7.51
C LYS A 297 -22.64 -9.18 8.25
N ILE A 298 -22.98 -8.49 9.33
CA ILE A 298 -21.97 -7.87 10.20
C ILE A 298 -21.15 -9.00 10.84
N LEU A 299 -19.83 -8.93 10.68
CA LEU A 299 -18.88 -9.78 11.39
C LEU A 299 -18.60 -9.19 12.77
N TYR A 300 -18.08 -7.97 12.81
CA TYR A 300 -17.87 -7.18 14.02
C TYR A 300 -18.04 -5.69 13.71
N LYS A 301 -18.23 -4.89 14.77
CA LYS A 301 -18.35 -3.44 14.64
C LYS A 301 -17.10 -2.71 15.11
N LYS A 302 -16.99 -1.45 14.74
CA LYS A 302 -15.97 -0.52 15.23
C LYS A 302 -15.84 -0.52 16.77
N GLU A 303 -16.94 -0.66 17.50
CA GLU A 303 -16.96 -0.69 18.97
C GLU A 303 -16.29 -1.93 19.57
N ASP A 304 -16.13 -3.00 18.78
CA ASP A 304 -15.42 -4.21 19.21
C ASP A 304 -13.90 -4.03 19.19
N LYS A 305 -13.41 -2.92 18.62
CA LYS A 305 -11.99 -2.52 18.60
C LYS A 305 -11.04 -3.66 18.22
N ILE A 306 -11.40 -4.40 17.17
CA ILE A 306 -10.61 -5.51 16.65
C ILE A 306 -9.33 -4.95 16.03
N VAL A 307 -8.18 -5.40 16.54
CA VAL A 307 -6.86 -4.99 16.07
C VAL A 307 -6.45 -5.87 14.88
N ASP A 308 -6.54 -7.18 15.08
CA ASP A 308 -6.19 -8.21 14.08
C ASP A 308 -6.95 -9.50 14.40
N TYR A 309 -7.07 -10.41 13.43
CA TYR A 309 -7.72 -11.70 13.63
C TYR A 309 -7.24 -12.76 12.64
N THR A 310 -7.37 -14.02 13.05
CA THR A 310 -7.22 -15.16 12.16
C THR A 310 -8.43 -16.08 12.27
N LEU A 311 -8.69 -16.84 11.21
CA LEU A 311 -9.71 -17.88 11.20
C LEU A 311 -9.04 -19.25 11.31
N ILE A 312 -9.63 -20.11 12.13
CA ILE A 312 -9.29 -21.53 12.19
C ILE A 312 -10.63 -22.28 12.11
N ASN A 313 -10.83 -23.02 11.02
CA ASN A 313 -12.11 -23.64 10.71
C ASN A 313 -13.25 -22.61 10.75
N ASP A 314 -14.27 -22.84 11.58
CA ASP A 314 -15.44 -21.97 11.76
C ASP A 314 -15.31 -21.05 12.99
N ASP A 315 -14.10 -20.87 13.54
CA ASP A 315 -13.82 -19.98 14.66
C ASP A 315 -12.96 -18.79 14.26
N ILE A 316 -13.24 -17.66 14.90
CA ILE A 316 -12.50 -16.41 14.80
C ILE A 316 -11.69 -16.27 16.08
N TYR A 317 -10.37 -16.21 15.94
CA TYR A 317 -9.45 -15.82 17.00
C TYR A 317 -9.00 -14.40 16.71
N TYR A 318 -9.17 -13.49 17.66
CA TYR A 318 -8.97 -12.08 17.41
C TYR A 318 -8.32 -11.37 18.59
N ILE A 319 -7.56 -10.32 18.26
CA ILE A 319 -7.00 -9.38 19.21
C ILE A 319 -7.97 -8.21 19.34
N THR A 320 -8.30 -7.82 20.57
CA THR A 320 -9.17 -6.66 20.82
C THR A 320 -8.58 -5.69 21.84
N ALA A 321 -8.71 -4.40 21.54
CA ALA A 321 -8.42 -3.29 22.45
C ALA A 321 -9.64 -2.86 23.28
N LYS A 322 -10.74 -3.62 23.23
CA LYS A 322 -11.97 -3.31 23.94
C LYS A 322 -11.76 -3.52 25.43
N SER A 323 -11.89 -2.44 26.20
CA SER A 323 -11.74 -2.45 27.65
C SER A 323 -10.38 -2.96 28.16
N SER A 324 -9.33 -2.85 27.36
CA SER A 324 -7.95 -3.26 27.69
C SER A 324 -6.96 -2.14 27.33
N LYS A 325 -5.77 -2.16 27.92
CA LYS A 325 -4.67 -1.24 27.58
C LYS A 325 -3.67 -1.89 26.62
N ASN A 326 -3.43 -3.19 26.79
CA ASN A 326 -2.40 -3.96 26.10
C ASN A 326 -2.96 -5.07 25.19
N ASN A 327 -4.27 -5.02 24.92
CA ASN A 327 -5.03 -6.01 24.17
C ASN A 327 -5.07 -7.40 24.83
N PHE A 328 -6.01 -8.23 24.40
CA PHE A 328 -6.08 -9.65 24.75
C PHE A 328 -6.58 -10.44 23.54
N VAL A 329 -6.38 -11.76 23.55
CA VAL A 329 -6.88 -12.66 22.51
C VAL A 329 -8.13 -13.35 22.99
N ALA A 330 -9.17 -13.31 22.16
CA ALA A 330 -10.42 -14.00 22.42
C ALA A 330 -10.90 -14.77 21.19
N ARG A 331 -11.86 -15.66 21.42
CA ARG A 331 -12.47 -16.53 20.42
C ARG A 331 -13.98 -16.34 20.37
N THR A 332 -14.53 -16.42 19.15
CA THR A 332 -15.96 -16.61 18.91
C THR A 332 -16.18 -17.46 17.65
N SER A 333 -17.35 -18.05 17.50
CA SER A 333 -17.74 -18.74 16.27
C SER A 333 -17.99 -17.76 15.12
N LEU A 334 -17.58 -18.10 13.90
CA LEU A 334 -17.93 -17.41 12.66
C LEU A 334 -19.38 -17.67 12.22
N LYS A 335 -19.96 -18.81 12.62
CA LYS A 335 -21.36 -19.15 12.31
C LYS A 335 -22.34 -18.29 13.12
N HIS A 336 -21.97 -18.02 14.37
CA HIS A 336 -22.73 -17.18 15.29
C HIS A 336 -21.78 -16.22 16.03
N PRO A 337 -21.29 -15.16 15.37
CA PRO A 337 -20.34 -14.23 15.98
C PRO A 337 -20.92 -13.52 17.21
N ASN A 338 -20.19 -13.57 18.32
CA ASN A 338 -20.54 -12.90 19.55
C ASN A 338 -19.29 -12.28 20.20
N PHE A 339 -18.95 -11.07 19.75
CA PHE A 339 -17.84 -10.29 20.28
C PHE A 339 -18.12 -9.67 21.67
N SER A 340 -19.33 -9.86 22.21
CA SER A 340 -19.72 -9.36 23.54
C SER A 340 -19.54 -10.40 24.66
N HIS A 341 -19.60 -11.69 24.32
CA HIS A 341 -19.48 -12.81 25.27
C HIS A 341 -18.50 -13.85 24.71
N SER A 342 -17.28 -13.42 24.45
CA SER A 342 -16.23 -14.23 23.87
C SER A 342 -15.40 -14.95 24.92
N GLU A 343 -14.85 -16.09 24.52
CA GLU A 343 -13.93 -16.87 25.34
C GLU A 343 -12.53 -16.27 25.26
N ILE A 344 -11.95 -15.92 26.41
CA ILE A 344 -10.58 -15.39 26.48
C ILE A 344 -9.61 -16.55 26.32
N ILE A 345 -8.76 -16.48 25.30
CA ILE A 345 -7.72 -17.48 25.01
C ILE A 345 -6.39 -17.04 25.63
N ILE A 346 -6.02 -15.77 25.44
CA ILE A 346 -4.80 -15.19 26.03
C ILE A 346 -5.20 -13.91 26.75
N ASN A 347 -4.96 -13.87 28.06
CA ASN A 347 -5.22 -12.70 28.89
C ASN A 347 -4.34 -11.52 28.51
N GLU A 348 -4.76 -10.31 28.87
CA GLU A 348 -3.95 -9.10 28.75
C GLU A 348 -2.62 -9.26 29.49
N MET A 349 -1.52 -8.94 28.81
CA MET A 349 -0.18 -8.99 29.40
C MET A 349 0.15 -7.66 30.08
N LYS A 350 0.84 -7.72 31.23
CA LYS A 350 1.08 -6.52 32.06
C LYS A 350 1.99 -5.47 31.40
N ASP A 351 3.08 -5.93 30.78
CA ASP A 351 4.16 -5.05 30.27
C ASP A 351 4.40 -5.20 28.75
N GLU A 352 3.51 -5.92 28.06
CA GLU A 352 3.63 -6.27 26.64
C GLU A 352 2.30 -6.01 25.95
N VAL A 353 2.33 -5.39 24.77
CA VAL A 353 1.14 -5.17 23.93
C VAL A 353 1.06 -6.29 22.90
N ILE A 354 -0.08 -6.98 22.81
CA ILE A 354 -0.31 -8.00 21.76
C ILE A 354 -0.67 -7.28 20.46
N GLU A 355 0.10 -7.49 19.39
CA GLU A 355 0.01 -6.70 18.16
C GLU A 355 -0.53 -7.46 16.95
N THR A 356 -0.05 -8.69 16.71
CA THR A 356 -0.46 -9.49 15.54
C THR A 356 -0.86 -10.89 15.93
N ILE A 357 -1.80 -11.48 15.20
CA ILE A 357 -2.20 -12.87 15.35
C ILE A 357 -2.16 -13.59 13.99
N TYR A 358 -1.55 -14.76 13.96
CA TYR A 358 -1.45 -15.56 12.74
C TYR A 358 -1.64 -17.03 13.06
N SER A 359 -2.29 -17.81 12.20
CA SER A 359 -2.45 -19.25 12.42
C SER A 359 -1.71 -20.09 11.39
N THR A 360 -1.22 -21.23 11.84
CA THR A 360 -0.66 -22.30 11.02
C THR A 360 -1.33 -23.63 11.39
N LYS A 361 -0.81 -24.75 10.86
CA LYS A 361 -1.23 -26.09 11.30
C LYS A 361 -0.78 -26.44 12.72
N GLU A 362 0.19 -25.69 13.28
CA GLU A 362 0.74 -25.93 14.62
C GLU A 362 -0.05 -25.20 15.72
N GLY A 363 -0.88 -24.23 15.36
CA GLY A 363 -1.61 -23.38 16.29
C GLY A 363 -1.57 -21.91 15.89
N ILE A 364 -1.83 -21.06 16.88
CA ILE A 364 -1.84 -19.60 16.79
C ILE A 364 -0.50 -19.04 17.23
N PHE A 365 0.06 -18.17 16.42
CA PHE A 365 1.22 -17.36 16.74
C PHE A 365 0.75 -15.95 17.07
N ILE A 366 1.23 -15.40 18.19
CA ILE A 366 1.07 -13.98 18.49
C ILE A 366 2.42 -13.29 18.61
N THR A 367 2.47 -12.04 18.18
CA THR A 367 3.60 -11.16 18.49
C THR A 367 3.20 -10.16 19.56
N THR A 368 4.18 -9.78 20.36
CA THR A 368 4.03 -8.72 21.35
C THR A 368 5.20 -7.78 21.30
N THR A 369 4.98 -6.54 21.74
CA THR A 369 6.02 -5.53 21.87
C THR A 369 6.03 -4.93 23.28
N LYS A 370 7.22 -4.78 23.86
CA LYS A 370 7.48 -4.07 25.11
C LYS A 370 8.31 -2.82 24.85
N ASN A 371 7.84 -1.68 25.37
CA ASN A 371 8.48 -0.36 25.24
C ASN A 371 8.78 0.06 23.78
N GLY A 372 8.10 -0.52 22.79
CA GLY A 372 8.33 -0.26 21.37
C GLY A 372 9.64 -0.83 20.79
N VAL A 373 10.40 -1.63 21.55
CA VAL A 373 11.75 -2.08 21.14
C VAL A 373 12.03 -3.56 21.36
N GLU A 374 11.34 -4.23 22.27
CA GLU A 374 11.50 -5.67 22.53
C GLU A 374 10.30 -6.41 21.95
N ALA A 375 10.52 -7.16 20.87
CA ALA A 375 9.51 -7.97 20.22
C ALA A 375 9.64 -9.45 20.64
N LYS A 376 8.53 -10.10 20.95
CA LYS A 376 8.46 -11.54 21.26
C LYS A 376 7.43 -12.25 20.40
N LEU A 377 7.68 -13.52 20.14
CA LEU A 377 6.78 -14.42 19.44
C LEU A 377 6.37 -15.57 20.37
N TYR A 378 5.07 -15.81 20.50
CA TYR A 378 4.50 -16.90 21.29
C TYR A 378 3.69 -17.85 20.41
N LEU A 379 3.68 -19.13 20.78
CA LEU A 379 2.85 -20.18 20.16
C LEU A 379 1.76 -20.64 21.13
N GLU A 380 0.53 -20.39 20.72
CA GLU A 380 -0.77 -20.88 21.12
C GLU A 380 -1.20 -22.23 20.51
N PRO A 381 -1.01 -23.43 21.07
CA PRO A 381 -1.58 -24.65 20.46
C PRO A 381 -3.13 -24.60 20.43
N VAL A 382 -3.75 -25.00 19.31
CA VAL A 382 -5.22 -24.95 19.11
C VAL A 382 -5.77 -26.26 18.59
#